data_AF-A0A7S2QA57-F1
#
_entry.id   AF-A0A7S2QA57-F1
#
_cell.length_a   1.000
_cell.length_b   1.000
_cell.length_c   1.000
_cell.angle_alpha   90.00
_cell.angle_beta   90.00
_cell.angle_gamma   90.00
#
_symmetry.space_group_name_H-M   'P 1'
#
loop_
_entity.id
_entity.type
_entity.pdbx_description
1 polymer ?
#
loop_
_entity_poly.entity_id
_entity_poly.type
_entity_poly.pdbx_seq_one_letter_code
_entity_poly.pdbx_strand_id
1 'polypeptide(L)'
;MTRRAATPEECAGHRGTFTGKRTAPVPVLVDIALFGYELDVLEVRFHELQDVVDYFFVVEMNVSHKGLSKPLLWARNKNKARFAPFGHKVIHIVVGDLPKNWTVQERAYKKVVWAYEGWHMERGMELVRESLERILHRR
;
A
#
# COMPACT_ATOMS: atom_id res chain seq x y z
N MET A 1 17.79 -15.52 9.46
CA MET A 1 18.02 -16.52 8.40
C MET A 1 18.77 -15.86 7.26
N THR A 2 20.02 -16.26 7.00
CA THR A 2 20.77 -15.77 5.85
C THR A 2 20.25 -16.45 4.58
N ARG A 3 19.68 -15.67 3.65
CA ARG A 3 19.25 -16.18 2.34
C ARG A 3 20.48 -16.71 1.60
N ARG A 4 20.56 -18.04 1.40
CA ARG A 4 21.55 -18.67 0.52
C ARG A 4 21.11 -18.43 -0.92
N ALA A 5 22.00 -17.90 -1.76
CA ALA A 5 21.77 -17.83 -3.20
C ALA A 5 21.71 -19.25 -3.78
N ALA A 6 20.77 -19.48 -4.71
CA ALA A 6 20.70 -20.74 -5.44
C ALA A 6 22.01 -20.97 -6.21
N THR A 7 22.48 -22.21 -6.25
CA THR A 7 23.69 -22.57 -6.99
C THR A 7 23.40 -22.59 -8.49
N PRO A 8 24.41 -22.34 -9.35
CA PRO A 8 24.23 -22.41 -10.81
C PRO A 8 23.67 -23.75 -11.31
N GLU A 9 23.95 -24.84 -10.59
CA GLU A 9 23.47 -26.19 -10.87
C GLU A 9 21.96 -26.36 -10.61
N GLU A 10 21.42 -25.74 -9.55
CA GLU A 10 19.98 -25.72 -9.24
C GLU A 10 19.18 -25.01 -10.36
N CYS A 11 19.79 -24.06 -11.06
CA CYS A 11 19.17 -23.34 -12.19
C CYS A 11 19.30 -24.06 -13.55
N ALA A 12 20.13 -25.10 -13.67
CA ALA A 12 20.49 -25.72 -14.95
C ALA A 12 19.33 -26.45 -15.66
N GLY A 13 18.33 -26.93 -14.90
CA GLY A 13 17.13 -27.60 -15.43
C GLY A 13 16.07 -26.65 -16.02
N HIS A 14 16.17 -25.34 -15.73
CA HIS A 14 15.18 -24.33 -16.13
C HIS A 14 15.78 -23.40 -17.20
N ARG A 15 15.92 -23.91 -18.43
CA ARG A 15 16.45 -23.13 -19.57
C ARG A 15 15.58 -21.90 -19.82
N GLY A 16 16.04 -20.74 -19.39
CA GLY A 16 15.49 -19.42 -19.74
C GLY A 16 14.55 -18.77 -18.71
N THR A 17 14.03 -19.49 -17.71
CA THR A 17 13.06 -18.93 -16.76
C THR A 17 13.72 -18.27 -15.53
N PHE A 18 14.74 -18.91 -14.96
CA PHE A 18 15.48 -18.42 -13.80
C PHE A 18 16.95 -18.25 -14.14
N THR A 19 17.26 -17.27 -15.01
CA THR A 19 18.63 -17.02 -15.49
C THR A 19 19.55 -16.41 -14.43
N GLY A 20 19.05 -16.09 -13.23
CA GLY A 20 19.76 -15.35 -12.19
C GLY A 20 20.08 -13.89 -12.56
N LYS A 21 19.84 -13.48 -13.81
CA LYS A 21 19.99 -12.10 -14.27
C LYS A 21 18.76 -11.32 -13.86
N ARG A 22 18.93 -10.34 -12.97
CA ARG A 22 17.87 -9.36 -12.68
C ARG A 22 17.58 -8.54 -13.93
N THR A 23 16.31 -8.31 -14.22
CA THR A 23 15.93 -7.30 -15.21
C THR A 23 16.49 -5.94 -14.79
N ALA A 24 17.12 -5.24 -15.73
CA ALA A 24 17.60 -3.88 -15.54
C ALA A 24 16.68 -2.92 -16.30
N PRO A 25 16.19 -1.83 -15.68
CA PRO A 25 16.39 -1.48 -14.28
C PRO A 25 15.63 -2.42 -13.33
N VAL A 26 16.15 -2.57 -12.10
CA VAL A 26 15.46 -3.35 -11.06
C VAL A 26 14.14 -2.65 -10.75
N PRO A 27 12.98 -3.33 -10.90
CA PRO A 27 11.69 -2.71 -10.64
C PRO A 27 11.56 -2.37 -9.15
N VAL A 28 10.91 -1.24 -8.85
CA VAL A 28 10.47 -0.92 -7.48
C VAL A 28 9.23 -1.74 -7.16
N LEU A 29 9.29 -2.54 -6.10
CA LEU A 29 8.18 -3.35 -5.63
C LEU A 29 7.51 -2.68 -4.44
N VAL A 30 6.20 -2.49 -4.53
CA VAL A 30 5.41 -1.83 -3.48
C VAL A 30 4.25 -2.72 -3.07
N ASP A 31 3.92 -2.72 -1.78
CA ASP A 31 2.67 -3.27 -1.26
C ASP A 31 1.72 -2.12 -0.93
N ILE A 32 0.46 -2.23 -1.34
CA ILE A 32 -0.56 -1.20 -1.13
C ILE A 32 -1.68 -1.82 -0.29
N ALA A 33 -1.88 -1.27 0.91
CA ALA A 33 -2.91 -1.70 1.83
C ALA A 33 -3.97 -0.59 1.96
N LEU A 34 -5.20 -0.89 1.51
CA LEU A 34 -6.37 -0.12 1.87
C LEU A 34 -6.71 -0.43 3.34
N PHE A 35 -6.53 0.54 4.21
CA PHE A 35 -6.52 0.33 5.65
C PHE A 35 -7.72 1.00 6.35
N GLY A 36 -8.44 0.21 7.15
CA GLY A 36 -9.62 0.64 7.90
C GLY A 36 -9.40 0.60 9.40
N TYR A 37 -9.44 -0.60 9.98
CA TYR A 37 -9.38 -0.86 11.43
C TYR A 37 -8.43 -2.00 11.81
N GLU A 38 -7.86 -2.69 10.84
CA GLU A 38 -7.21 -4.00 10.98
C GLU A 38 -5.71 -3.87 11.30
N LEU A 39 -5.36 -3.20 12.42
CA LEU A 39 -3.96 -2.97 12.81
C LEU A 39 -3.15 -4.25 12.94
N ASP A 40 -3.74 -5.31 13.48
CA ASP A 40 -3.05 -6.58 13.71
C ASP A 40 -2.76 -7.29 12.38
N VAL A 41 -3.68 -7.20 11.41
CA VAL A 41 -3.45 -7.72 10.05
C VAL A 41 -2.36 -6.92 9.35
N LEU A 42 -2.33 -5.59 9.54
CA LEU A 42 -1.29 -4.73 8.98
C LEU A 42 0.10 -5.07 9.57
N GLU A 43 0.18 -5.37 10.86
CA GLU A 43 1.42 -5.82 11.51
C GLU A 43 1.93 -7.13 10.91
N VAL A 44 1.06 -8.14 10.80
CA VAL A 44 1.42 -9.42 10.15
C VAL A 44 1.92 -9.16 8.73
N ARG A 45 1.19 -8.36 7.94
CA ARG A 45 1.58 -7.99 6.58
C ARG A 45 2.96 -7.35 6.51
N PHE A 46 3.29 -6.44 7.42
CA PHE A 46 4.61 -5.82 7.46
C PHE A 46 5.71 -6.83 7.79
N HIS A 47 5.49 -7.71 8.77
CA HIS A 47 6.46 -8.74 9.12
C HIS A 47 6.75 -9.70 7.96
N GLU A 48 5.72 -10.10 7.22
CA GLU A 48 5.84 -11.03 6.09
C GLU A 48 6.52 -10.40 4.87
N LEU A 49 6.23 -9.12 4.59
CA LEU A 49 6.61 -8.49 3.31
C LEU A 49 7.81 -7.54 3.40
N GLN A 50 8.28 -7.15 4.59
CA GLN A 50 9.32 -6.13 4.74
C GLN A 50 10.62 -6.45 3.99
N ASP A 51 10.96 -7.74 3.82
CA ASP A 51 12.20 -8.16 3.18
C ASP A 51 12.12 -8.19 1.65
N VAL A 52 10.92 -8.07 1.08
CA VAL A 52 10.69 -8.19 -0.37
C VAL A 52 10.25 -6.87 -1.00
N VAL A 53 9.51 -6.03 -0.28
CA VAL A 53 9.05 -4.74 -0.81
C VAL A 53 10.02 -3.59 -0.49
N ASP A 54 10.10 -2.63 -1.41
CA ASP A 54 10.80 -1.38 -1.21
C ASP A 54 9.99 -0.46 -0.27
N TYR A 55 8.67 -0.36 -0.50
CA TYR A 55 7.77 0.53 0.25
C TYR A 55 6.42 -0.11 0.55
N PHE A 56 5.85 0.28 1.68
CA PHE A 56 4.46 0.01 2.03
C PHE A 56 3.64 1.28 1.88
N PHE A 57 2.59 1.24 1.07
CA PHE A 57 1.60 2.29 1.00
C PHE A 57 0.41 1.92 1.89
N VAL A 58 0.29 2.61 3.03
CA VAL A 58 -0.89 2.50 3.88
C VAL A 58 -1.85 3.59 3.48
N VAL A 59 -2.95 3.22 2.85
CA VAL A 59 -3.99 4.15 2.39
C VAL A 59 -5.11 4.16 3.41
N GLU A 60 -5.24 5.25 4.16
CA GLU A 60 -6.24 5.39 5.23
C GLU A 60 -7.16 6.57 4.95
N MET A 61 -8.46 6.37 5.15
CA MET A 61 -9.47 7.45 5.09
C MET A 61 -9.88 7.90 6.50
N ASN A 62 -10.16 9.19 6.68
CA ASN A 62 -10.71 9.75 7.94
C ASN A 62 -12.25 9.67 8.04
N VAL A 63 -12.88 8.92 7.14
CA VAL A 63 -14.32 8.66 7.10
C VAL A 63 -14.54 7.15 6.89
N SER A 64 -15.53 6.60 7.57
CA SER A 64 -15.93 5.20 7.43
C SER A 64 -16.76 4.96 6.16
N HIS A 65 -16.96 3.70 5.77
CA HIS A 65 -17.85 3.33 4.67
C HIS A 65 -19.29 3.86 4.83
N LYS A 66 -19.72 4.16 6.07
CA LYS A 66 -21.04 4.73 6.38
C LYS A 66 -21.06 6.27 6.34
N GLY A 67 -19.96 6.92 5.96
CA GLY A 67 -19.87 8.39 5.97
C GLY A 67 -19.64 9.01 7.35
N LEU A 68 -19.39 8.21 8.39
CA LEU A 68 -19.10 8.72 9.73
C LEU A 68 -17.62 9.01 9.90
N SER A 69 -17.29 10.08 10.63
CA SER A 69 -15.90 10.42 10.97
C SER A 69 -15.20 9.25 11.67
N LYS A 70 -14.00 8.91 11.19
CA LYS A 70 -13.16 7.84 11.71
C LYS A 70 -11.79 8.42 12.08
N PRO A 71 -11.22 8.09 13.25
CA PRO A 71 -9.84 8.46 13.54
C PRO A 71 -8.87 7.78 12.58
N LEU A 72 -7.78 8.47 12.25
CA LEU A 72 -6.65 7.87 11.52
C LEU A 72 -5.86 6.97 12.49
N LEU A 73 -6.17 5.67 12.48
CA LEU A 73 -5.60 4.67 13.36
C LEU A 73 -4.13 4.41 13.04
N TRP A 74 -3.72 4.40 11.77
CA TRP A 74 -2.31 4.24 11.45
C TRP A 74 -1.52 5.44 11.96
N ALA A 75 -1.98 6.67 11.68
CA ALA A 75 -1.32 7.88 12.15
C ALA A 75 -1.10 7.91 13.67
N ARG A 76 -2.06 7.39 14.45
CA ARG A 76 -2.00 7.30 15.92
C ARG A 76 -1.09 6.21 16.44
N ASN A 77 -0.82 5.17 15.65
CA ASN A 77 -0.10 3.98 16.12
C ASN A 77 1.30 3.82 15.50
N LYS A 78 1.62 4.48 14.39
CA LYS A 78 2.87 4.29 13.63
C LYS A 78 4.17 4.45 14.42
N ASN A 79 4.16 5.26 15.49
CA ASN A 79 5.33 5.50 16.34
C ASN A 79 5.43 4.55 17.54
N LYS A 80 4.47 3.64 17.73
CA LYS A 80 4.52 2.65 18.81
C LYS A 80 5.56 1.58 18.50
N ALA A 81 6.10 0.95 19.54
CA ALA A 81 7.15 -0.07 19.41
C ALA A 81 6.82 -1.18 18.39
N ARG A 82 5.56 -1.61 18.30
CA ARG A 82 5.10 -2.64 17.34
C ARG A 82 5.23 -2.23 15.86
N PHE A 83 5.25 -0.93 15.55
CA PHE A 83 5.31 -0.41 14.18
C PHE A 83 6.58 0.39 13.86
N ALA A 84 7.30 0.84 14.88
CA ALA A 84 8.53 1.62 14.74
C ALA A 84 9.57 0.98 13.79
N PRO A 85 9.79 -0.36 13.78
CA PRO A 85 10.74 -0.98 12.86
C PRO A 85 10.43 -0.72 11.37
N PHE A 86 9.14 -0.59 11.01
CA PHE A 86 8.70 -0.45 9.61
C PHE A 86 8.60 1.00 9.14
N GLY A 87 8.66 1.98 10.06
CA GLY A 87 8.34 3.38 9.76
C GLY A 87 9.15 3.98 8.62
N HIS A 88 10.38 3.53 8.41
CA HIS A 88 11.26 3.98 7.34
C HIS A 88 10.83 3.52 5.92
N LYS A 89 10.00 2.47 5.81
CA LYS A 89 9.45 1.96 4.54
C LYS A 89 8.00 2.35 4.30
N VAL A 90 7.29 2.84 5.32
CA VAL A 90 5.86 3.10 5.22
C VAL A 90 5.58 4.52 4.74
N ILE A 91 4.83 4.62 3.67
CA ILE A 91 4.27 5.85 3.11
C ILE A 91 2.79 5.88 3.46
N HIS A 92 2.41 6.85 4.29
CA HIS A 92 1.03 7.02 4.71
C HIS A 92 0.28 7.95 3.76
N ILE A 93 -0.71 7.39 3.06
CA ILE A 93 -1.63 8.13 2.20
C ILE A 93 -2.92 8.37 2.96
N VAL A 94 -3.23 9.64 3.22
CA VAL A 94 -4.49 10.03 3.87
C VAL A 94 -5.48 10.48 2.81
N VAL A 95 -6.60 9.78 2.70
CA VAL A 95 -7.72 10.13 1.83
C VAL A 95 -8.74 10.95 2.64
N GLY A 96 -9.11 12.11 2.09
CA GLY A 96 -10.15 12.96 2.66
C GLY A 96 -11.56 12.54 2.25
N ASP A 97 -12.55 13.28 2.75
CA ASP A 97 -13.97 13.06 2.44
C ASP A 97 -14.29 13.16 0.94
N LEU A 98 -15.48 12.70 0.57
CA LEU A 98 -16.01 12.83 -0.78
C LEU A 98 -16.02 14.31 -1.22
N PRO A 99 -15.80 14.61 -2.52
CA PRO A 99 -15.91 15.96 -3.03
C PRO A 99 -17.30 16.55 -2.78
N LYS A 100 -17.35 17.74 -2.18
CA LYS A 100 -18.62 18.40 -1.80
C LYS A 100 -19.51 18.72 -3.01
N ASN A 101 -18.92 18.89 -4.18
CA ASN A 101 -19.59 19.22 -5.45
C ASN A 101 -20.20 18.00 -6.17
N TRP A 102 -20.03 16.77 -5.65
CA TRP A 102 -20.74 15.61 -6.20
C TRP A 102 -22.25 15.76 -5.96
N THR A 103 -23.00 15.73 -7.06
CA THR A 103 -24.46 15.80 -7.10
C THR A 103 -25.10 14.61 -6.37
N VAL A 104 -26.37 14.78 -5.97
CA VAL A 104 -27.15 13.70 -5.33
C VAL A 104 -27.25 12.48 -6.26
N GLN A 105 -27.32 12.70 -7.58
CA GLN A 105 -27.33 11.65 -8.60
C GLN A 105 -25.98 10.93 -8.68
N GLU A 106 -24.85 11.62 -8.60
CA GLU A 106 -23.52 10.99 -8.58
C GLU A 106 -23.30 10.17 -7.30
N ARG A 107 -23.79 10.67 -6.15
CA ARG A 107 -23.80 9.93 -4.88
C ARG A 107 -24.74 8.72 -4.90
N ALA A 108 -25.85 8.80 -5.64
CA ALA A 108 -26.84 7.73 -5.78
C ALA A 108 -26.47 6.68 -6.84
N TYR A 109 -25.86 7.11 -7.95
CA TYR A 109 -25.40 6.27 -9.08
C TYR A 109 -24.22 5.38 -8.66
N LYS A 110 -23.26 5.92 -7.91
CA LYS A 110 -22.35 5.11 -7.08
C LYS A 110 -23.14 4.62 -5.86
N LYS A 111 -24.09 3.67 -6.03
CA LYS A 111 -24.95 3.05 -4.98
C LYS A 111 -24.47 3.43 -3.58
N VAL A 112 -25.12 4.40 -2.93
CA VAL A 112 -24.68 5.16 -1.72
C VAL A 112 -23.86 4.34 -0.70
N VAL A 113 -24.14 3.05 -0.57
CA VAL A 113 -23.38 2.06 0.23
C VAL A 113 -21.88 2.00 -0.09
N TRP A 114 -21.45 2.12 -1.36
CA TRP A 114 -20.06 1.90 -1.78
C TRP A 114 -19.33 3.18 -2.24
N ALA A 115 -19.99 4.34 -2.15
CA ALA A 115 -19.41 5.60 -2.63
C ALA A 115 -18.09 5.94 -1.91
N TYR A 116 -18.06 5.74 -0.59
CA TYR A 116 -16.88 5.96 0.24
C TYR A 116 -15.76 4.97 -0.05
N GLU A 117 -16.08 3.69 -0.25
CA GLU A 117 -15.08 2.67 -0.58
C GLU A 117 -14.48 2.87 -1.97
N GLY A 118 -15.34 3.15 -2.95
CA GLY A 118 -14.91 3.47 -4.31
C GLY A 118 -14.02 4.71 -4.34
N TRP A 119 -14.37 5.75 -3.59
CA TRP A 119 -13.53 6.94 -3.47
C TRP A 119 -12.22 6.69 -2.74
N HIS A 120 -12.26 5.94 -1.63
CA HIS A 120 -11.06 5.55 -0.88
C HIS A 120 -10.07 4.82 -1.79
N MET A 121 -10.56 3.93 -2.65
CA MET A 121 -9.74 3.24 -3.65
C MET A 121 -9.24 4.19 -4.75
N GLU A 122 -10.15 4.90 -5.42
CA GLU A 122 -9.84 5.74 -6.59
C GLU A 122 -8.85 6.86 -6.22
N ARG A 123 -9.19 7.67 -5.21
CA ARG A 123 -8.34 8.78 -4.75
C ARG A 123 -7.09 8.26 -4.05
N GLY A 124 -7.19 7.15 -3.33
CA GLY A 124 -6.04 6.49 -2.70
C GLY A 124 -4.99 6.08 -3.73
N MET A 125 -5.41 5.38 -4.79
CA MET A 125 -4.52 4.93 -5.86
C MET A 125 -3.93 6.07 -6.67
N GLU A 126 -4.67 7.15 -6.88
CA GLU A 126 -4.15 8.38 -7.49
C GLU A 126 -2.98 8.95 -6.68
N LEU A 127 -3.17 9.14 -5.36
CA LEU A 127 -2.14 9.66 -4.46
C LEU A 127 -0.93 8.71 -4.31
N VAL A 128 -1.17 7.39 -4.35
CA VAL A 128 -0.10 6.38 -4.40
C VAL A 128 0.72 6.56 -5.66
N ARG A 129 0.07 6.71 -6.83
CA ARG A 129 0.77 6.90 -8.12
C ARG A 129 1.63 8.16 -8.09
N GLU A 130 1.08 9.30 -7.68
CA GLU A 130 1.84 10.55 -7.58
C GLU A 130 3.05 10.42 -6.64
N SER A 131 2.88 9.70 -5.53
CA SER A 131 3.95 9.48 -4.55
C SER A 131 5.02 8.55 -5.11
N LEU A 132 4.62 7.49 -5.81
CA LEU A 132 5.52 6.56 -6.47
C LEU A 132 6.32 7.25 -7.59
N GLU A 133 5.67 8.07 -8.41
CA GLU A 133 6.35 8.88 -9.43
C GLU A 133 7.41 9.77 -8.79
N ARG A 134 7.09 10.47 -7.70
CA ARG A 134 8.06 11.30 -6.96
C ARG A 134 9.27 10.50 -6.44
N ILE A 135 9.07 9.24 -6.04
CA ILE A 135 10.16 8.35 -5.60
C ILE A 135 11.02 7.92 -6.78
N LEU A 136 10.38 7.54 -7.89
CA LEU A 136 11.07 7.07 -9.09
C LEU A 136 11.88 8.18 -9.75
N HIS A 137 11.41 9.43 -9.77
CA HIS A 137 12.15 10.57 -10.31
C HIS A 137 13.35 11.01 -9.46
N ARG A 138 13.42 10.57 -8.19
CA ARG A 138 14.54 10.88 -7.28
C ARG A 138 15.65 9.82 -7.33
N ARG A 139 15.43 8.69 -8.01
CA ARG A 139 16.44 7.65 -8.26
C ARG A 139 17.18 7.94 -9.56
#